data_AF-A0A970KJR1-F1
#
_entry.id   AF-A0A970KJR1-F1
#
_cell.length_a   1.000
_cell.length_b   1.000
_cell.length_c   1.000
_cell.angle_alpha   90.00
_cell.angle_beta   90.00
_cell.angle_gamma   90.00
#
_symmetry.space_group_name_H-M   'P 1'
#
loop_
_entity.id
_entity.type
_entity.pdbx_description
1 polymer ?
#
loop_
_entity_poly.entity_id
_entity_poly.type
_entity_poly.pdbx_seq_one_letter_code
_entity_poly.pdbx_strand_id
1 'polypeptide(L)'
;MRLLAILFAILAAVLGVSCHERSITQPGAVQNHSQSEKLSRIQNETGLVFPTNAVLVQFSQPDVAVDPVWVAKVVIPSATYEPFAHILARKPADSTIYDGALADSTSWWLPTNVVMTKKFLPNRQTFVNVVVSEDAECFAIYIECAMF
;
A
#
# COMPACT_ATOMS: atom_id res chain seq x y z
N MET A 1 -51.88 13.37 -20.80
CA MET A 1 -50.42 13.17 -20.97
C MET A 1 -49.65 13.73 -19.77
N ARG A 2 -49.85 13.16 -18.58
CA ARG A 2 -49.17 13.57 -17.33
C ARG A 2 -48.96 12.37 -16.41
N LEU A 3 -48.33 11.33 -16.95
CA LEU A 3 -48.13 10.06 -16.24
C LEU A 3 -46.82 9.37 -16.65
N LEU A 4 -45.78 10.16 -16.93
CA LEU A 4 -44.47 9.63 -17.35
C LEU A 4 -43.26 10.32 -16.69
N ALA A 5 -43.47 11.04 -15.58
CA ALA A 5 -42.42 11.86 -14.95
C ALA A 5 -42.07 11.45 -13.51
N ILE A 6 -42.62 10.34 -12.98
CA ILE A 6 -42.45 9.94 -11.56
C ILE A 6 -41.71 8.59 -11.43
N LEU A 7 -41.19 8.02 -12.53
CA LEU A 7 -40.47 6.73 -12.48
C LEU A 7 -38.95 6.83 -12.66
N PHE A 8 -38.35 8.02 -12.59
CA PHE A 8 -36.90 8.22 -12.71
C PHE A 8 -36.21 8.75 -11.44
N ALA A 9 -36.92 8.81 -10.31
CA ALA A 9 -36.38 9.32 -9.04
C ALA A 9 -36.03 8.22 -8.00
N ILE A 10 -36.17 6.93 -8.32
CA ILE A 10 -36.02 5.82 -7.35
C ILE A 10 -34.79 4.93 -7.63
N LEU A 11 -33.97 5.22 -8.64
CA LEU A 11 -32.80 4.38 -8.99
C LEU A 11 -31.45 5.09 -8.82
N ALA A 12 -31.30 5.94 -7.81
CA ALA A 12 -30.03 6.61 -7.48
C ALA A 12 -29.67 6.52 -5.99
N ALA A 13 -30.15 5.51 -5.28
CA ALA A 13 -29.89 5.33 -3.84
C ALA A 13 -29.40 3.92 -3.45
N VAL A 14 -28.89 3.12 -4.39
CA VAL A 14 -28.50 1.71 -4.13
C VAL A 14 -27.03 1.40 -4.47
N LEU A 15 -26.19 2.40 -4.71
CA LEU A 15 -24.74 2.20 -4.89
C LEU A 15 -23.90 2.97 -3.87
N GLY A 16 -24.43 3.14 -2.66
CA GLY A 16 -23.61 3.31 -1.47
C GLY A 16 -23.01 1.94 -1.10
N VAL A 17 -22.06 1.47 -1.89
CA VAL A 17 -21.21 0.34 -1.50
C VAL A 17 -20.35 0.85 -0.35
N SER A 18 -20.90 0.74 0.86
CA SER A 18 -20.08 0.78 2.06
C SER A 18 -19.02 -0.30 1.92
N CYS A 19 -17.75 0.07 2.01
CA CYS A 19 -16.67 -0.78 2.49
C CYS A 19 -17.02 -1.25 3.91
N HIS A 20 -18.01 -2.14 4.02
CA HIS A 20 -18.40 -2.77 5.27
C HIS A 20 -17.57 -4.03 5.40
N GLU A 21 -16.35 -3.84 5.91
CA GLU A 21 -15.62 -4.88 6.60
C GLU A 21 -16.58 -5.57 7.58
N ARG A 22 -16.72 -6.89 7.45
CA ARG A 22 -17.36 -7.70 8.48
C ARG A 22 -16.54 -7.56 9.75
N SER A 23 -17.04 -6.71 10.64
CA SER A 23 -16.57 -6.59 12.02
C SER A 23 -16.83 -7.92 12.72
N ILE A 24 -15.78 -8.71 12.87
CA ILE A 24 -15.69 -9.76 13.88
C ILE A 24 -15.18 -9.05 15.14
N THR A 25 -15.99 -9.16 16.20
CA THR A 25 -15.90 -8.55 17.53
C THR A 25 -14.49 -8.43 18.12
N GLN A 26 -14.19 -7.23 18.65
CA GLN A 26 -13.00 -6.81 19.40
C GLN A 26 -12.61 -7.74 20.57
N PRO A 27 -11.32 -7.75 20.95
CA PRO A 27 -10.96 -6.99 22.15
C PRO A 27 -9.63 -6.21 22.05
N GLY A 28 -9.60 -5.02 22.67
CA GLY A 28 -8.38 -4.46 23.25
C GLY A 28 -7.67 -3.38 22.42
N ALA A 29 -7.55 -2.20 23.02
CA ALA A 29 -6.69 -1.08 22.60
C ALA A 29 -5.17 -1.41 22.68
N VAL A 30 -4.76 -2.62 22.29
CA VAL A 30 -3.38 -3.13 22.37
C VAL A 30 -2.68 -3.10 21.00
N GLN A 31 -3.42 -2.95 19.89
CA GLN A 31 -2.84 -3.01 18.53
C GLN A 31 -2.40 -1.65 17.93
N ASN A 32 -2.92 -0.52 18.42
CA ASN A 32 -2.63 0.79 17.81
C ASN A 32 -1.15 1.22 17.97
N HIS A 33 -0.51 0.90 19.09
CA HIS A 33 0.89 1.21 19.30
C HIS A 33 1.79 0.45 18.31
N SER A 34 1.53 -0.84 18.11
CA SER A 34 2.31 -1.66 17.17
C SER A 34 2.19 -1.21 15.72
N GLN A 35 1.02 -0.72 15.27
CA GLN A 35 0.85 -0.29 13.88
C GLN A 35 1.53 1.06 13.62
N SER A 36 1.37 2.02 14.53
CA SER A 36 2.01 3.33 14.42
C SER A 36 3.53 3.22 14.44
N GLU A 37 4.09 2.34 15.28
CA GLU A 37 5.52 2.06 15.33
C GLU A 37 6.04 1.44 14.03
N LYS A 38 5.32 0.46 13.47
CA LYS A 38 5.67 -0.18 12.20
C LYS A 38 5.58 0.78 11.02
N LEU A 39 4.54 1.61 10.94
CA LEU A 39 4.46 2.67 9.91
C LEU A 39 5.60 3.66 10.06
N SER A 40 5.87 4.12 11.28
CA SER A 40 6.99 5.02 11.56
C SER A 40 8.32 4.41 11.12
N ARG A 41 8.53 3.12 11.37
CA ARG A 41 9.70 2.39 10.88
C ARG A 41 9.78 2.36 9.36
N ILE A 42 8.71 1.99 8.67
CA ILE A 42 8.68 1.99 7.20
C ILE A 42 9.04 3.38 6.68
N GLN A 43 8.46 4.45 7.22
CA GLN A 43 8.74 5.82 6.81
C GLN A 43 10.21 6.21 7.06
N ASN A 44 10.77 5.84 8.21
CA ASN A 44 12.15 6.14 8.55
C ASN A 44 13.16 5.40 7.65
N GLU A 45 12.93 4.11 7.38
CA GLU A 45 13.85 3.28 6.60
C GLU A 45 13.75 3.53 5.09
N THR A 46 12.55 3.81 4.57
CA THR A 46 12.32 4.04 3.12
C THR A 46 12.28 5.52 2.74
N GLY A 47 12.11 6.41 3.72
CA GLY A 47 11.80 7.82 3.49
C GLY A 47 10.47 8.05 2.78
N LEU A 48 9.57 7.06 2.70
CA LEU A 48 8.22 7.25 2.18
C LEU A 48 7.39 8.06 3.17
N VAL A 49 6.45 8.84 2.67
CA VAL A 49 5.51 9.61 3.48
C VAL A 49 4.12 9.16 3.11
N PHE A 50 3.42 8.57 4.08
CA PHE A 50 2.05 8.10 3.89
C PHE A 50 1.05 9.18 4.32
N PRO A 51 -0.13 9.24 3.68
CA PRO A 51 -1.21 10.10 4.13
C PRO A 51 -1.76 9.66 5.49
N THR A 52 -2.41 10.56 6.24
CA THR A 52 -2.88 10.31 7.61
C THR A 52 -3.89 9.16 7.73
N ASN A 53 -4.61 8.86 6.66
CA ASN A 53 -5.59 7.78 6.55
C ASN A 53 -4.99 6.48 5.97
N ALA A 54 -3.66 6.37 5.91
CA ALA A 54 -3.00 5.13 5.55
C ALA A 54 -3.18 4.06 6.62
N VAL A 55 -3.48 2.83 6.19
CA VAL A 55 -3.67 1.69 7.08
C VAL A 55 -2.61 0.64 6.79
N LEU A 56 -1.83 0.26 7.81
CA LEU A 56 -0.91 -0.87 7.71
C LEU A 56 -1.71 -2.17 7.87
N VAL A 57 -1.98 -2.82 6.74
CA VAL A 57 -2.73 -4.09 6.71
C VAL A 57 -1.84 -5.25 7.12
N GLN A 58 -0.58 -5.26 6.66
CA GLN A 58 0.36 -6.34 6.96
C GLN A 58 1.79 -5.83 7.08
N PHE A 59 2.53 -6.43 8.01
CA PHE A 59 3.97 -6.26 8.15
C PHE A 59 4.56 -7.59 8.60
N SER A 60 5.54 -8.10 7.86
CA SER A 60 6.25 -9.34 8.21
C SER A 60 7.75 -9.10 8.15
N GLN A 61 8.45 -9.62 9.15
CA GLN A 61 9.90 -9.60 9.25
C GLN A 61 10.33 -10.99 9.69
N PRO A 62 11.01 -11.77 8.84
CA PRO A 62 11.51 -13.09 9.24
C PRO A 62 12.57 -12.96 10.33
N ASP A 63 12.59 -13.94 11.25
CA ASP A 63 13.55 -13.99 12.36
C ASP A 63 14.99 -14.31 11.91
N VAL A 64 15.13 -14.85 10.71
CA VAL A 64 16.42 -15.16 10.07
C VAL A 64 16.70 -14.09 9.01
N ALA A 65 17.97 -13.72 8.85
CA ALA A 65 18.41 -12.80 7.80
C ALA A 65 18.16 -13.40 6.40
N VAL A 66 16.95 -13.20 5.91
CA VAL A 66 16.49 -13.54 4.57
C VAL A 66 16.29 -12.22 3.82
N ASP A 67 16.52 -12.23 2.52
CA ASP A 67 16.17 -11.14 1.63
C ASP A 67 14.75 -11.39 1.07
N PRO A 68 13.76 -10.50 1.30
CA PRO A 68 13.83 -9.20 1.97
C PRO A 68 13.84 -9.30 3.51
N VAL A 69 14.46 -8.31 4.16
CA VAL A 69 14.52 -8.19 5.62
C VAL A 69 13.13 -7.95 6.21
N TRP A 70 12.25 -7.25 5.50
CA TRP A 70 10.84 -7.19 5.83
C TRP A 70 9.99 -6.84 4.61
N VAL A 71 8.70 -7.18 4.70
CA VAL A 71 7.67 -6.81 3.74
C VAL A 71 6.48 -6.14 4.42
N ALA A 72 5.83 -5.21 3.74
CA ALA A 72 4.65 -4.51 4.23
C ALA A 72 3.59 -4.33 3.15
N LYS A 73 2.32 -4.33 3.57
CA LYS A 73 1.18 -3.89 2.77
C LYS A 73 0.50 -2.74 3.49
N VAL A 74 0.51 -1.58 2.85
CA VAL A 74 -0.19 -0.36 3.30
C VAL A 74 -1.32 -0.07 2.32
N VAL A 75 -2.50 0.29 2.82
CA VAL A 75 -3.62 0.71 1.99
C VAL A 75 -3.85 2.21 2.19
N ILE A 76 -4.03 2.94 1.09
CA ILE A 76 -4.39 4.36 1.10
C ILE A 76 -5.67 4.58 0.29
N PRO A 77 -6.52 5.56 0.67
CA PRO A 77 -7.69 5.90 -0.14
C PRO A 77 -7.32 6.55 -1.47
N SER A 78 -8.12 6.32 -2.53
CA SER A 78 -7.85 6.85 -3.88
C SER A 78 -7.66 8.36 -3.93
N ALA A 79 -8.36 9.12 -3.09
CA ALA A 79 -8.20 10.58 -3.00
C ALA A 79 -6.78 11.04 -2.60
N THR A 80 -5.98 10.16 -2.02
CA THR A 80 -4.62 10.45 -1.54
C THR A 80 -3.52 9.80 -2.40
N TYR A 81 -3.91 9.05 -3.43
CA TYR A 81 -2.96 8.35 -4.30
C TYR A 81 -2.06 9.30 -5.08
N GLU A 82 -2.63 10.29 -5.79
CA GLU A 82 -1.84 11.19 -6.64
C GLU A 82 -0.69 11.91 -5.89
N PRO A 83 -0.90 12.50 -4.70
CA PRO A 83 0.19 13.03 -3.89
C PRO A 83 1.25 12.00 -3.52
N PHE A 84 0.83 10.78 -3.14
CA PHE A 84 1.76 9.69 -2.81
C PHE A 84 2.57 9.24 -4.03
N ALA A 85 1.91 9.04 -5.18
CA ALA A 85 2.53 8.69 -6.45
C ALA A 85 3.57 9.73 -6.87
N HIS A 86 3.28 11.01 -6.70
CA HIS A 86 4.23 12.10 -6.98
C HIS A 86 5.45 12.09 -6.04
N ILE A 87 5.28 11.73 -4.77
CA ILE A 87 6.40 11.54 -3.82
C ILE A 87 7.25 10.33 -4.24
N LEU A 88 6.60 9.20 -4.55
CA LEU A 88 7.27 7.97 -4.94
C LEU A 88 8.05 8.12 -6.25
N ALA A 89 7.45 8.78 -7.25
CA ALA A 89 8.08 9.04 -8.54
C ALA A 89 9.39 9.84 -8.42
N ARG A 90 9.45 10.79 -7.47
CA ARG A 90 10.62 11.63 -7.18
C ARG A 90 11.76 10.90 -6.46
N LYS A 91 11.54 9.68 -5.96
CA LYS A 91 12.65 8.88 -5.41
C LYS A 91 13.69 8.63 -6.51
N PRO A 92 15.00 8.62 -6.17
CA PRO A 92 16.04 8.35 -7.17
C PRO A 92 15.77 6.98 -7.80
N ALA A 93 15.60 6.95 -9.12
CA ALA A 93 15.60 5.69 -9.84
C ALA A 93 17.04 5.20 -9.83
N ASP A 94 17.28 4.01 -9.31
CA ASP A 94 18.59 3.42 -9.39
C ASP A 94 18.59 2.34 -10.49
N SER A 95 19.20 2.70 -11.61
CA SER A 95 19.36 1.84 -12.79
C SER A 95 20.53 0.85 -12.65
N THR A 96 21.27 0.89 -11.53
CA THR A 96 22.35 -0.06 -11.23
C THR A 96 21.88 -1.26 -10.41
N ILE A 97 20.65 -1.19 -9.88
CA ILE A 97 19.96 -2.35 -9.34
C ILE A 97 19.57 -3.20 -10.54
N TYR A 98 20.47 -4.09 -10.93
CA TYR A 98 20.21 -5.13 -11.91
C TYR A 98 18.88 -5.79 -11.55
N ASP A 99 18.00 -5.99 -12.53
CA ASP A 99 16.89 -6.95 -12.47
C ASP A 99 17.44 -8.40 -12.40
N GLY A 100 18.42 -8.65 -11.51
CA GLY A 100 18.86 -9.97 -11.10
C GLY A 100 17.90 -10.52 -10.06
N ALA A 101 18.10 -11.79 -9.70
CA ALA A 101 17.20 -12.63 -8.89
C ALA A 101 16.43 -11.92 -7.77
N LEU A 102 17.00 -10.94 -7.06
CA LEU A 102 16.30 -10.17 -6.01
C LEU A 102 15.04 -9.42 -6.48
N ALA A 103 15.03 -8.93 -7.71
CA ALA A 103 13.91 -8.20 -8.32
C ALA A 103 12.72 -9.09 -8.70
N ASP A 104 12.99 -10.34 -9.10
CA ASP A 104 12.00 -11.25 -9.70
C ASP A 104 11.69 -12.48 -8.83
N SER A 105 12.52 -12.82 -7.83
CA SER A 105 12.44 -14.10 -7.10
C SER A 105 11.93 -14.01 -5.67
N THR A 106 11.67 -12.80 -5.14
CA THR A 106 11.34 -12.62 -3.71
C THR A 106 10.06 -11.85 -3.44
N SER A 107 9.18 -11.65 -4.43
CA SER A 107 7.89 -11.05 -4.10
C SER A 107 6.98 -12.04 -3.39
N TRP A 108 6.75 -11.80 -2.10
CA TRP A 108 5.85 -12.61 -1.27
C TRP A 108 4.38 -12.44 -1.68
N TRP A 109 4.11 -11.54 -2.64
CA TRP A 109 2.80 -11.10 -3.06
C TRP A 109 2.71 -11.18 -4.58
N LEU A 110 1.49 -11.42 -5.09
CA LEU A 110 1.19 -11.37 -6.52
C LEU A 110 0.15 -10.26 -6.75
N PRO A 111 0.55 -8.97 -6.71
CA PRO A 111 -0.39 -7.88 -6.88
C PRO A 111 -1.00 -7.88 -8.29
N THR A 112 -2.31 -7.72 -8.37
CA THR A 112 -3.06 -7.52 -9.63
C THR A 112 -3.28 -6.02 -9.86
N ASN A 113 -3.63 -5.60 -11.08
CA ASN A 113 -3.90 -4.18 -11.41
C ASN A 113 -2.78 -3.23 -10.96
N VAL A 114 -1.53 -3.59 -11.26
CA VAL A 114 -0.37 -2.77 -10.90
C VAL A 114 -0.38 -1.47 -11.70
N VAL A 115 -0.37 -0.34 -11.00
CA VAL A 115 -0.38 1.01 -11.59
C VAL A 115 0.97 1.72 -11.48
N MET A 116 1.83 1.30 -10.56
CA MET A 116 3.17 1.85 -10.39
C MET A 116 4.11 0.84 -9.75
N THR A 117 5.33 0.75 -10.28
CA THR A 117 6.44 0.04 -9.61
C THR A 117 7.61 0.99 -9.49
N LYS A 118 8.23 1.04 -8.32
CA LYS A 118 9.40 1.88 -8.06
C LYS A 118 10.41 1.13 -7.20
N LYS A 119 11.62 1.02 -7.74
CA LYS A 119 12.81 0.51 -7.06
C LYS A 119 13.75 1.68 -6.76
N PHE A 120 14.29 1.74 -5.54
CA PHE A 120 15.23 2.79 -5.15
C PHE A 120 16.07 2.41 -3.94
N LEU A 121 17.19 3.11 -3.77
CA LEU A 121 18.05 3.05 -2.59
C LEU A 121 17.84 4.31 -1.74
N PRO A 122 17.08 4.27 -0.62
CA PRO A 122 17.00 5.42 0.29
C PRO A 122 18.35 5.79 0.89
N ASN A 123 19.26 4.82 1.03
CA ASN A 123 20.63 4.97 1.46
C ASN A 123 21.52 3.90 0.78
N ARG A 124 22.83 3.91 1.02
CA ARG A 124 23.78 2.99 0.34
C ARG A 124 23.71 1.51 0.78
N GLN A 125 22.85 1.15 1.72
CA GLN A 125 22.77 -0.19 2.34
C GLN A 125 21.36 -0.79 2.29
N THR A 126 20.37 -0.03 1.83
CA THR A 126 18.97 -0.45 1.85
C THR A 126 18.41 -0.37 0.45
N PHE A 127 17.85 -1.47 -0.03
CA PHE A 127 17.07 -1.54 -1.26
C PHE A 127 15.58 -1.59 -0.93
N VAL A 128 14.80 -0.79 -1.65
CA VAL A 128 13.34 -0.73 -1.50
C VAL A 128 12.68 -0.98 -2.84
N ASN A 129 11.79 -1.96 -2.89
CA ASN A 129 10.86 -2.20 -3.99
C ASN A 129 9.46 -1.83 -3.53
N VAL A 130 8.79 -0.95 -4.28
CA VAL A 130 7.41 -0.55 -4.04
C VAL A 130 6.57 -0.89 -5.25
N VAL A 131 5.51 -1.66 -5.04
CA VAL A 131 4.49 -1.95 -6.05
C VAL A 131 3.17 -1.38 -5.57
N VAL A 132 2.53 -0.55 -6.40
CA VAL A 132 1.23 0.02 -6.13
C VAL A 132 0.20 -0.61 -7.04
N SER A 133 -0.88 -1.09 -6.45
CA SER A 133 -1.98 -1.80 -7.08
C SER A 133 -3.28 -1.05 -6.81
N GLU A 134 -4.13 -0.92 -7.82
CA GLU A 134 -5.45 -0.31 -7.72
C GLU A 134 -6.51 -1.38 -7.40
N ASP A 135 -7.32 -1.12 -6.36
CA ASP A 135 -8.44 -1.96 -5.97
C ASP A 135 -9.66 -1.10 -5.61
N ALA A 136 -10.59 -0.99 -6.56
CA ALA A 136 -11.83 -0.22 -6.46
C ALA A 136 -11.63 1.24 -5.98
N GLU A 137 -11.76 1.49 -4.68
CA GLU A 137 -11.72 2.82 -4.05
C GLU A 137 -10.42 3.07 -3.24
N CYS A 138 -9.46 2.15 -3.33
CA CYS A 138 -8.22 2.20 -2.58
C CYS A 138 -7.03 1.77 -3.44
N PHE A 139 -5.83 2.14 -2.96
CA PHE A 139 -4.58 1.66 -3.52
C PHE A 139 -3.84 0.86 -2.46
N ALA A 140 -3.42 -0.36 -2.84
CA ALA A 140 -2.55 -1.20 -2.04
C ALA A 140 -1.10 -0.96 -2.45
N ILE A 141 -0.28 -0.61 -1.46
CA ILE A 141 1.15 -0.35 -1.58
C ILE A 141 1.88 -1.52 -0.93
N TYR A 142 2.49 -2.35 -1.76
CA TYR A 142 3.35 -3.45 -1.36
C TYR A 142 4.78 -2.95 -1.32
N ILE A 143 5.47 -3.17 -0.20
CA ILE A 143 6.80 -2.65 0.06
C ILE A 143 7.68 -3.81 0.50
N GLU A 144 8.80 -3.99 -0.17
CA GLU A 144 9.84 -4.95 0.19
C GLU A 144 11.11 -4.18 0.48
N CYS A 145 11.76 -4.52 1.59
CA CYS A 145 13.00 -3.87 2.03
C CYS A 145 14.09 -4.91 2.22
N ALA A 146 15.17 -4.77 1.47
CA ALA A 146 16.37 -5.58 1.58
C ALA A 146 17.52 -4.74 2.14
N MET A 147 18.44 -5.36 2.88
CA MET A 147 19.65 -4.72 3.37
C MET A 147 20.88 -5.54 2.99
N PHE A 148 21.98 -4.85 2.67
CA PHE A 148 23.23 -5.44 2.21
C PHE A 148 24.46 -4.78 2.83
#